data_AF-A0A956T291-F1
#
_entry.id   AF-A0A956T291-F1
#
_cell.length_a   1.000
_cell.length_b   1.000
_cell.length_c   1.000
_cell.angle_alpha   90.00
_cell.angle_beta   90.00
_cell.angle_gamma   90.00
#
_symmetry.space_group_name_H-M   'P 1'
#
loop_
_entity.id
_entity.type
_entity.pdbx_description
1 polymer ?
#
loop_
_entity_poly.entity_id
_entity_poly.type
_entity_poly.pdbx_seq_one_letter_code
_entity_poly.pdbx_strand_id
1 'polypeptide(L)'
;MTRNNRGIALFTTLVLLTVLAMLVASFASLHQKQLHLMQNDEHHQAAEEAARSALEYCQFRLERHRQWGSAEFDGDPKPVISSLEIEERTGTTRVDGKVLASGAEFQVEIKNNISEAAESDGVPAGYCRLRVTGRRGRTEVRHEALLGTAPIFDGSVVASEDINIYSETLTISSKDAFRNRIRAKGNIDVPDYDGPFRFNPAASATERGLLWSQKGIRMGGKDLENPTHAQNAAEATGGRFLPRASTHHDVYDLQLGEVLTSETKVEVESGVYVFNRLETSHGPIPVLERRDWAIDPDSGEVTGGHVEEIWLVNDGLPSGATDNIAARYGVADNKVHRYESNDFSLDTGVEVHFNSLNPYYGGDPKPPEILLDSNVDLVATGDFGITSWSRDYDPIVMFRNPVTEEVGGQQSGTITALGSASGKPGSIYLQGAIKGNGKLLAKGDVTIRNTFANVSSDENSDLSIYAGQDVTIRPQKPKWFDEYAQTVSEGYEGHTAFRGLVFAGNDVYVEADKDLDASVYDPANVTIEGAVVAREGSVTVTSAKDVNFIYNPQLLDSILSRNTATRIRLELAVWREF
;
A
#
# COMPACT_ATOMS: atom_id res chain seq x y z
N MET A 1 97.55 36.55 -0.90
CA MET A 1 96.34 35.70 -0.79
C MET A 1 96.23 35.18 0.63
N THR A 2 95.25 35.45 1.49
CA THR A 2 94.18 36.45 1.59
C THR A 2 93.52 36.15 2.94
N ARG A 3 93.83 36.92 4.00
CA ARG A 3 93.18 36.82 5.32
C ARG A 3 91.67 37.15 5.22
N ASN A 4 91.29 37.94 4.20
CA ASN A 4 89.91 38.24 3.82
C ASN A 4 89.13 37.02 3.26
N ASN A 5 89.79 36.06 2.60
CA ASN A 5 89.07 34.90 2.03
C ASN A 5 88.64 33.90 3.11
N ARG A 6 89.33 33.86 4.26
CA ARG A 6 88.94 33.01 5.40
C ARG A 6 87.72 33.57 6.15
N GLY A 7 87.58 34.89 6.23
CA GLY A 7 86.39 35.54 6.81
C GLY A 7 85.14 35.33 5.97
N ILE A 8 85.27 35.41 4.64
CA ILE A 8 84.17 35.15 3.70
C ILE A 8 83.72 33.68 3.78
N ALA A 9 84.66 32.72 3.85
CA ALA A 9 84.33 31.30 3.98
C ALA A 9 83.65 30.95 5.33
N LEU A 10 84.06 31.60 6.42
CA LEU A 10 83.40 31.44 7.73
C LEU A 10 81.98 32.02 7.70
N PHE A 11 81.81 33.19 7.09
CA PHE A 11 80.50 33.83 6.97
C PHE A 11 79.54 33.00 6.11
N THR A 12 79.99 32.50 4.95
CA THR A 12 79.16 31.64 4.10
C THR A 12 78.81 30.32 4.78
N THR A 13 79.74 29.68 5.51
CA THR A 13 79.42 28.46 6.27
C THR A 13 78.43 28.72 7.40
N LEU A 14 78.54 29.83 8.12
CA LEU A 14 77.58 30.24 9.15
C LEU A 14 76.19 30.49 8.56
N VAL A 15 76.10 31.22 7.46
CA VAL A 15 74.83 31.47 6.75
C VAL A 15 74.22 30.14 6.28
N LEU A 16 75.03 29.25 5.70
CA LEU A 16 74.57 27.96 5.22
C LEU A 16 74.06 27.06 6.36
N LEU A 17 74.74 27.09 7.52
CA LEU A 17 74.32 26.39 8.73
C LEU A 17 73.00 26.95 9.29
N THR A 18 72.83 28.27 9.31
CA THR A 18 71.57 28.89 9.76
C THR A 18 70.40 28.57 8.83
N VAL A 19 70.61 28.56 7.51
CA VAL A 19 69.57 28.18 6.54
C VAL A 19 69.21 26.70 6.69
N LEU A 20 70.20 25.82 6.88
CA LEU A 20 69.96 24.40 7.16
C LEU A 20 69.19 24.20 8.47
N ALA A 21 69.54 24.92 9.54
CA ALA A 21 68.83 24.86 10.80
C ALA A 21 67.37 25.34 10.67
N MET A 22 67.12 26.42 9.91
CA MET A 22 65.76 26.89 9.61
C MET A 22 64.97 25.87 8.79
N LEU A 23 65.59 25.21 7.81
CA LEU A 23 64.95 24.17 7.01
C LEU A 23 64.58 22.95 7.86
N VAL A 24 65.46 22.50 8.75
CA VAL A 24 65.18 21.39 9.68
C VAL A 24 64.06 21.78 10.66
N ALA A 25 64.06 22.99 11.19
CA ALA A 25 63.01 23.48 12.07
C ALA A 25 61.65 23.58 11.35
N SER A 26 61.63 24.09 10.12
CA SER A 26 60.43 24.15 9.28
C SER A 26 59.90 22.76 8.95
N PHE A 27 60.78 21.82 8.59
CA PHE A 27 60.43 20.43 8.33
C PHE A 27 59.82 19.75 9.56
N ALA A 28 60.45 19.89 10.73
CA ALA A 28 59.92 19.35 11.98
C ALA A 28 58.53 19.93 12.33
N SER A 29 58.35 21.25 12.14
CA SER A 29 57.06 21.91 12.34
C SER A 29 55.99 21.42 11.36
N LEU A 30 56.32 21.21 10.08
CA LEU A 30 55.39 20.67 9.08
C LEU A 30 55.00 19.23 9.42
N HIS A 31 55.95 18.41 9.86
CA HIS A 31 55.68 17.01 10.20
C HIS A 31 54.81 16.88 11.46
N GLN A 32 55.03 17.73 12.47
CA GLN A 32 54.15 17.82 13.64
C GLN A 32 52.72 18.20 13.24
N LYS A 33 52.54 19.17 12.32
CA LYS A 33 51.21 19.54 11.82
C LYS A 33 50.52 18.40 11.07
N GLN A 34 51.24 17.67 10.23
CA GLN A 34 50.70 16.52 9.51
C GLN A 34 50.27 15.39 10.47
N LEU A 35 51.08 15.11 11.50
CA LEU A 35 50.72 14.13 12.53
C LEU A 35 49.48 14.54 13.33
N HIS A 36 49.35 15.83 13.67
CA HIS A 36 48.15 16.33 14.34
C HIS A 36 46.88 16.24 13.46
N LEU A 37 47.00 16.48 12.15
CA LEU A 37 45.88 16.30 11.22
C LEU A 37 45.47 14.83 11.13
N MET A 38 46.43 13.91 10.97
CA MET A 38 46.16 12.47 10.95
C MET A 38 45.51 11.97 12.24
N GLN A 39 45.94 12.46 13.41
CA GLN A 39 45.32 12.12 14.69
C GLN A 39 43.89 12.62 14.81
N ASN A 40 43.61 13.85 14.35
CA ASN A 40 42.26 14.39 14.36
C ASN A 40 41.33 13.61 13.42
N ASP A 41 41.81 13.22 12.25
CA ASP A 41 41.06 12.39 11.30
C ASP A 41 40.75 11.01 11.91
N GLU A 42 41.73 10.38 12.58
CA GLU A 42 41.51 9.09 13.27
C GLU A 42 40.53 9.22 14.45
N HIS A 43 40.59 10.33 15.19
CA HIS A 43 39.64 10.62 16.27
C HIS A 43 38.23 10.88 15.73
N HIS A 44 38.11 11.56 14.60
CA HIS A 44 36.84 11.83 13.96
C HIS A 44 36.21 10.55 13.40
N GLN A 45 36.96 9.74 12.65
CA GLN A 45 36.48 8.45 12.13
C GLN A 45 35.98 7.52 13.24
N ALA A 46 36.72 7.45 14.36
CA ALA A 46 36.31 6.60 15.48
C ALA A 46 35.11 7.17 16.26
N ALA A 47 34.94 8.50 16.33
CA ALA A 47 33.75 9.11 16.89
C ALA A 47 32.51 8.86 16.00
N GLU A 48 32.68 8.89 14.68
CA GLU A 48 31.64 8.56 13.71
C GLU A 48 31.26 7.07 13.75
N GLU A 49 32.25 6.16 13.85
CA GLU A 49 32.04 4.73 14.04
C GLU A 49 31.26 4.45 15.34
N ALA A 50 31.58 5.17 16.42
CA ALA A 50 30.84 5.06 17.68
C ALA A 50 29.40 5.53 17.55
N ALA A 51 29.16 6.63 16.84
CA ALA A 51 27.81 7.12 16.58
C ALA A 51 26.99 6.12 15.72
N ARG A 52 27.58 5.54 14.67
CA ARG A 52 26.92 4.52 13.85
C ARG A 52 26.64 3.24 14.64
N SER A 53 27.59 2.77 15.43
CA SER A 53 27.42 1.59 16.30
C SER A 53 26.29 1.79 17.32
N ALA A 54 26.19 3.00 17.88
CA ALA A 54 25.12 3.37 18.79
C ALA A 54 23.75 3.36 18.12
N LEU A 55 23.65 3.88 16.89
CA LEU A 55 22.44 3.84 16.07
C LEU A 55 21.99 2.40 15.80
N GLU A 56 22.90 1.55 15.33
CA GLU A 56 22.63 0.13 15.03
C GLU A 56 22.16 -0.63 16.28
N TYR A 57 22.79 -0.37 17.42
CA TYR A 57 22.37 -0.93 18.70
C TYR A 57 20.96 -0.49 19.09
N CYS A 58 20.66 0.81 18.98
CA CYS A 58 19.33 1.34 19.33
C CYS A 58 18.27 0.77 18.40
N GLN A 59 18.56 0.68 17.10
CA GLN A 59 17.68 0.04 16.13
C GLN A 59 17.41 -1.41 16.54
N PHE A 60 18.44 -2.21 16.78
CA PHE A 60 18.30 -3.61 17.21
C PHE A 60 17.47 -3.78 18.49
N ARG A 61 17.63 -2.88 19.47
CA ARG A 61 16.86 -2.92 20.72
C ARG A 61 15.40 -2.55 20.51
N LEU A 62 15.13 -1.48 19.76
CA LEU A 62 13.76 -1.07 19.41
C LEU A 62 13.09 -2.14 18.52
N GLU A 63 13.86 -2.84 17.68
CA GLU A 63 13.42 -3.99 16.89
C GLU A 63 13.11 -5.23 17.73
N ARG A 64 13.45 -5.27 19.02
CA ARG A 64 13.03 -6.36 19.92
C ARG A 64 11.96 -5.92 20.91
N HIS A 65 11.99 -4.65 21.27
CA HIS A 65 11.12 -4.07 22.28
C HIS A 65 10.63 -2.71 21.81
N ARG A 66 9.44 -2.67 21.20
CA ARG A 66 8.84 -1.45 20.62
C ARG A 66 8.65 -0.33 21.64
N GLN A 67 8.45 -0.67 22.91
CA GLN A 67 8.28 0.29 24.01
C GLN A 67 9.62 0.68 24.67
N TRP A 68 10.76 0.19 24.20
CA TRP A 68 12.04 0.53 24.81
C TRP A 68 12.34 2.03 24.65
N GLY A 69 12.58 2.72 25.76
CA GLY A 69 12.77 4.18 25.77
C GLY A 69 11.48 5.00 25.62
N SER A 70 10.29 4.38 25.73
CA SER A 70 9.02 5.12 25.88
C SER A 70 8.77 5.58 27.32
N ALA A 71 9.37 4.89 28.29
CA ALA A 71 9.44 5.28 29.69
C ALA A 71 10.91 5.34 30.14
N GLU A 72 11.16 5.97 31.29
CA GLU A 72 12.47 5.99 31.92
C GLU A 72 12.99 4.58 32.17
N PHE A 73 14.29 4.35 31.97
CA PHE A 73 14.88 3.04 32.19
C PHE A 73 14.94 2.70 33.67
N ASP A 74 14.59 1.46 34.01
CA ASP A 74 14.67 0.93 35.38
C ASP A 74 16.10 0.51 35.77
N GLY A 75 17.07 0.60 34.85
CA GLY A 75 18.47 0.21 35.08
C GLY A 75 18.72 -1.29 34.94
N ASP A 76 18.03 -1.94 34.00
CA ASP A 76 18.16 -3.37 33.70
C ASP A 76 19.61 -3.77 33.35
N PRO A 77 20.00 -5.07 33.47
CA PRO A 77 21.40 -5.47 33.47
C PRO A 77 22.09 -5.14 32.15
N LYS A 78 23.34 -4.65 32.27
CA LYS A 78 24.23 -4.27 31.16
C LYS A 78 24.24 -5.36 30.08
N PRO A 79 23.63 -5.13 28.90
CA PRO A 79 23.68 -6.10 27.82
C PRO A 79 25.12 -6.15 27.32
N VAL A 80 25.80 -7.27 27.57
CA VAL A 80 27.17 -7.48 27.11
C VAL A 80 27.12 -7.95 25.66
N ILE A 81 27.36 -7.03 24.74
CA ILE A 81 27.64 -7.35 23.33
C ILE A 81 29.15 -7.39 23.18
N SER A 82 29.69 -8.40 22.50
CA SER A 82 31.15 -8.64 22.41
C SER A 82 31.97 -7.45 21.88
N SER A 83 31.35 -6.47 21.22
CA SER A 83 31.98 -5.29 20.65
C SER A 83 31.68 -3.97 21.40
N LEU A 84 30.71 -3.93 22.31
CA LEU A 84 30.18 -2.71 22.92
C LEU A 84 29.95 -2.90 24.43
N GLU A 85 30.42 -1.94 25.23
CA GLU A 85 29.98 -1.78 26.62
C GLU A 85 28.82 -0.79 26.66
N ILE A 86 27.70 -1.16 27.27
CA ILE A 86 26.46 -0.37 27.24
C ILE A 86 25.87 -0.26 28.64
N GLU A 87 25.40 0.93 28.99
CA GLU A 87 24.73 1.24 30.25
C GLU A 87 23.48 2.08 29.99
N GLU A 88 22.31 1.54 30.36
CA GLU A 88 21.04 2.26 30.38
C GLU A 88 20.97 3.08 31.67
N ARG A 89 20.84 4.40 31.54
CA ARG A 89 20.86 5.30 32.70
C ARG A 89 19.51 5.29 33.40
N THR A 90 19.48 4.76 34.63
CA THR A 90 18.28 4.70 35.47
C THR A 90 17.61 6.05 35.64
N GLY A 91 16.28 6.11 35.50
CA GLY A 91 15.49 7.33 35.63
C GLY A 91 15.64 8.30 34.44
N THR A 92 16.14 7.82 33.30
CA THR A 92 16.24 8.61 32.06
C THR A 92 15.96 7.73 30.85
N THR A 93 15.78 8.33 29.67
CA THR A 93 15.74 7.61 28.38
C THR A 93 17.10 7.64 27.66
N ARG A 94 18.19 7.71 28.44
CA ARG A 94 19.56 7.85 27.94
C ARG A 94 20.34 6.54 28.02
N VAL A 95 21.09 6.27 26.96
CA VAL A 95 22.04 5.14 26.89
C VAL A 95 23.43 5.69 26.72
N ASP A 96 24.36 5.28 27.58
CA ASP A 96 25.78 5.55 27.43
C ASP A 96 26.49 4.26 27.02
N GLY A 97 27.54 4.37 26.22
CA GLY A 97 28.33 3.19 25.88
C GLY A 97 29.71 3.50 25.32
N LYS A 98 30.47 2.44 25.06
CA LYS A 98 31.84 2.50 24.57
C LYS A 98 32.10 1.40 23.57
N VAL A 99 32.73 1.75 22.45
CA VAL A 99 33.21 0.80 21.45
C VAL A 99 34.55 0.25 21.92
N LEU A 100 34.62 -1.06 22.17
CA LEU A 100 35.82 -1.70 22.72
C LEU A 100 37.02 -1.64 21.77
N ALA A 101 36.78 -1.72 20.46
CA ALA A 101 37.82 -1.73 19.43
C ALA A 101 38.53 -0.37 19.27
N SER A 102 37.77 0.73 19.22
CA SER A 102 38.30 2.08 19.00
C SER A 102 38.51 2.86 20.30
N GLY A 103 37.92 2.40 21.40
CA GLY A 103 37.89 3.08 22.70
C GLY A 103 37.04 4.36 22.71
N ALA A 104 36.29 4.64 21.63
CA ALA A 104 35.41 5.79 21.54
C ALA A 104 34.14 5.58 22.37
N GLU A 105 33.64 6.66 22.96
CA GLU A 105 32.45 6.67 23.80
C GLU A 105 31.27 7.23 22.99
N PHE A 106 30.06 6.78 23.29
CA PHE A 106 28.84 7.32 22.71
C PHE A 106 27.77 7.54 23.77
N GLN A 107 26.88 8.48 23.47
CA GLN A 107 25.71 8.79 24.25
C GLN A 107 24.51 8.88 23.30
N VAL A 108 23.39 8.27 23.67
CA VAL A 108 22.13 8.35 22.94
C VAL A 108 21.02 8.84 23.86
N GLU A 109 20.28 9.87 23.44
CA GLU A 109 19.00 10.26 24.02
C GLU A 109 17.87 9.74 23.15
N ILE A 110 16.94 8.98 23.75
CA ILE A 110 15.85 8.30 23.05
C ILE A 110 14.54 8.99 23.39
N LYS A 111 13.76 9.32 22.35
CA LYS A 111 12.38 9.79 22.47
C LYS A 111 11.50 8.92 21.59
N ASN A 112 10.92 7.88 22.19
CA ASN A 112 10.17 6.86 21.47
C ASN A 112 8.67 7.19 21.45
N ASN A 113 8.12 7.36 20.26
CA ASN A 113 6.70 7.60 20.00
C ASN A 113 6.13 6.57 19.00
N ILE A 114 6.75 5.38 18.90
CA ILE A 114 6.39 4.38 17.89
C ILE A 114 5.02 3.75 18.17
N SER A 115 4.65 3.61 19.44
CA SER A 115 3.39 2.97 19.85
C SER A 115 2.22 3.94 20.07
N GLU A 116 2.48 5.24 20.04
CA GLU A 116 1.49 6.27 20.37
C GLU A 116 0.74 6.75 19.12
N ALA A 117 -0.52 7.13 19.29
CA ALA A 117 -1.39 7.59 18.21
C ALA A 117 -1.29 9.11 17.92
N ALA A 118 -0.59 9.87 18.77
CA ALA A 118 -0.45 11.31 18.65
C ALA A 118 1.03 11.72 18.70
N GLU A 119 1.35 12.91 18.18
CA GLU A 119 2.69 13.49 18.30
C GLU A 119 3.04 13.70 19.77
N SER A 120 4.24 13.27 20.17
CA SER A 120 4.75 13.47 21.52
C SER A 120 6.14 14.10 21.45
N ASP A 121 6.31 15.23 22.16
CA ASP A 121 7.60 15.88 22.37
C ASP A 121 8.35 16.26 21.06
N GLY A 122 7.59 16.59 20.01
CA GLY A 122 8.10 16.93 18.68
C GLY A 122 8.50 15.72 17.83
N VAL A 123 8.03 14.51 18.18
CA VAL A 123 8.23 13.27 17.42
C VAL A 123 6.85 12.81 16.91
N PRO A 124 6.65 12.68 15.58
CA PRO A 124 5.38 12.20 15.02
C PRO A 124 4.99 10.81 15.54
N ALA A 125 3.69 10.50 15.51
CA ALA A 125 3.17 9.16 15.82
C ALA A 125 3.83 8.11 14.90
N GLY A 126 4.26 6.97 15.46
CA GLY A 126 4.90 5.89 14.71
C GLY A 126 6.43 6.02 14.55
N TYR A 127 7.03 7.06 15.12
CA TYR A 127 8.48 7.32 15.00
C TYR A 127 9.18 7.38 16.36
N CYS A 128 10.49 7.16 16.35
CA CYS A 128 11.40 7.34 17.47
C CYS A 128 12.54 8.27 17.05
N ARG A 129 12.77 9.33 17.81
CA ARG A 129 13.92 10.20 17.61
C ARG A 129 15.08 9.77 18.48
N LEU A 130 16.26 9.65 17.87
CA LEU A 130 17.52 9.34 18.53
C LEU A 130 18.48 10.52 18.35
N ARG A 131 19.02 11.04 19.44
CA ARG A 131 20.16 11.98 19.38
C ARG A 131 21.41 11.28 19.82
N VAL A 132 22.30 11.03 18.88
CA VAL A 132 23.53 10.28 19.08
C VAL A 132 24.71 11.24 19.12
N THR A 133 25.52 11.14 20.15
CA THR A 133 26.78 11.88 20.30
C THR A 133 27.92 10.88 20.45
N GLY A 134 28.82 10.84 19.48
CA GLY A 134 30.05 10.05 19.51
C GLY A 134 31.24 10.90 19.91
N ARG A 135 32.16 10.37 20.73
CA ARG A 135 33.32 11.11 21.25
C ARG A 135 34.58 10.26 21.29
N ARG A 136 35.70 10.83 20.81
CA ARG A 136 37.05 10.31 21.05
C ARG A 136 38.00 11.46 21.35
N GLY A 137 38.53 11.49 22.57
CA GLY A 137 39.39 12.60 23.03
C GLY A 137 38.65 13.94 23.06
N ARG A 138 39.06 14.86 22.18
CA ARG A 138 38.46 16.20 22.03
C ARG A 138 37.50 16.32 20.85
N THR A 139 37.45 15.31 19.98
CA THR A 139 36.54 15.29 18.83
C THR A 139 35.20 14.73 19.26
N GLU A 140 34.14 15.44 18.88
CA GLU A 140 32.75 15.09 19.15
C GLU A 140 31.97 15.21 17.84
N VAL A 141 31.13 14.21 17.57
CA VAL A 141 30.25 14.17 16.40
C VAL A 141 28.83 13.99 16.91
N ARG A 142 27.90 14.78 16.39
CA ARG A 142 26.49 14.76 16.79
C ARG A 142 25.60 14.46 15.60
N HIS A 143 24.73 13.48 15.78
CA HIS A 143 23.74 13.11 14.78
C HIS A 143 22.35 13.02 15.40
N GLU A 144 21.35 13.42 14.63
CA GLU A 144 19.95 13.11 14.93
C GLU A 144 19.43 12.10 13.91
N ALA A 145 18.84 11.04 14.44
CA ALA A 145 18.18 9.98 13.71
C ALA A 145 16.68 10.04 13.98
N LEU A 146 15.87 9.84 12.95
CA LEU A 146 14.46 9.50 13.12
C LEU A 146 14.26 8.07 12.61
N LEU A 147 13.86 7.16 13.48
CA LEU A 147 13.53 5.78 13.15
C LEU A 147 12.01 5.63 13.07
N GLY A 148 11.49 5.02 12.01
CA GLY A 148 10.07 4.68 11.88
C GLY A 148 9.86 3.18 11.77
N THR A 149 8.64 2.71 12.02
CA THR A 149 8.23 1.36 11.58
C THR A 149 8.33 1.29 10.07
N ALA A 150 9.12 0.34 9.57
CA ALA A 150 9.25 0.14 8.14
C ALA A 150 7.90 -0.30 7.59
N PRO A 151 7.31 0.43 6.62
CA PRO A 151 6.07 0.01 6.00
C PRO A 151 6.33 -1.29 5.24
N ILE A 152 5.31 -2.12 5.15
CA ILE A 152 5.40 -3.44 4.51
C ILE A 152 5.66 -3.29 3.00
N PHE A 153 5.13 -2.22 2.42
CA PHE A 153 5.39 -1.79 1.05
C PHE A 153 5.84 -0.34 1.08
N ASP A 154 6.88 0.02 0.32
CA ASP A 154 7.54 1.33 0.40
C ASP A 154 7.19 2.27 -0.77
N GLY A 155 6.16 1.96 -1.54
CA GLY A 155 5.73 2.72 -2.72
C GLY A 155 4.25 2.59 -3.00
N SER A 156 3.73 3.50 -3.83
CA SER A 156 2.33 3.49 -4.26
C SER A 156 2.03 2.31 -5.19
N VAL A 157 3.01 1.92 -6.02
CA VAL A 157 2.96 0.77 -6.90
C VAL A 157 4.28 0.00 -6.82
N VAL A 158 4.18 -1.31 -6.56
CA VAL A 158 5.32 -2.22 -6.40
C VAL A 158 5.07 -3.50 -7.20
N ALA A 159 6.02 -3.89 -8.06
CA ALA A 159 5.93 -5.11 -8.86
C ALA A 159 7.25 -5.90 -8.88
N SER A 160 7.17 -7.23 -8.89
CA SER A 160 8.35 -8.07 -9.17
C SER A 160 8.67 -8.22 -10.65
N GLU A 161 7.70 -8.04 -11.54
CA GLU A 161 7.96 -7.96 -12.98
C GLU A 161 7.80 -6.53 -13.47
N ASP A 162 7.04 -6.32 -14.54
CA ASP A 162 6.97 -5.04 -15.24
C ASP A 162 5.82 -4.17 -14.68
N ILE A 163 5.93 -2.85 -14.81
CA ILE A 163 4.83 -1.92 -14.56
C ILE A 163 4.53 -1.22 -15.87
N ASN A 164 3.34 -1.44 -16.42
CA ASN A 164 2.91 -0.89 -17.69
C ASN A 164 1.65 -0.04 -17.49
N ILE A 165 1.78 1.28 -17.53
CA ILE A 165 0.67 2.20 -17.32
C ILE A 165 0.40 2.96 -18.61
N TYR A 166 -0.65 2.54 -19.33
CA TYR A 166 -1.13 3.17 -20.54
C TYR A 166 -2.35 4.02 -20.21
N SER A 167 -2.12 5.31 -19.93
CA SER A 167 -3.16 6.28 -19.61
C SER A 167 -2.94 7.65 -20.27
N GLU A 168 -4.00 8.46 -20.36
CA GLU A 168 -3.87 9.85 -20.81
C GLU A 168 -3.09 10.70 -19.81
N THR A 169 -3.31 10.52 -18.50
CA THR A 169 -2.52 11.15 -17.43
C THR A 169 -2.15 10.16 -16.33
N LEU A 170 -1.01 10.38 -15.68
CA LEU A 170 -0.54 9.62 -14.53
C LEU A 170 -0.02 10.56 -13.45
N THR A 171 -0.66 10.53 -12.28
CA THR A 171 -0.20 11.25 -11.08
C THR A 171 0.20 10.27 -10.00
N ILE A 172 1.42 10.43 -9.50
CA ILE A 172 1.96 9.65 -8.39
C ILE A 172 2.06 10.55 -7.16
N SER A 173 1.14 10.34 -6.23
CA SER A 173 0.99 11.13 -5.01
C SER A 173 1.44 10.34 -3.78
N SER A 174 1.70 11.04 -2.69
CA SER A 174 1.96 10.40 -1.41
C SER A 174 1.52 11.27 -0.23
N LYS A 175 0.99 10.61 0.80
CA LYS A 175 0.75 11.20 2.14
C LYS A 175 1.96 11.02 3.07
N ASP A 176 2.95 10.22 2.67
CA ASP A 176 4.22 10.04 3.39
C ASP A 176 5.23 11.13 2.97
N ALA A 177 5.80 11.84 3.94
CA ALA A 177 6.81 12.88 3.70
C ALA A 177 8.14 12.33 3.16
N PHE A 178 8.43 11.05 3.37
CA PHE A 178 9.71 10.45 3.02
C PHE A 178 9.63 9.53 1.80
N ARG A 179 8.43 9.30 1.26
CA ARG A 179 8.21 8.35 0.17
C ARG A 179 7.27 8.92 -0.84
N ASN A 180 7.70 8.97 -2.09
CA ASN A 180 6.79 9.05 -3.22
C ASN A 180 7.41 8.21 -4.34
N ARG A 181 7.09 6.90 -4.38
CA ARG A 181 7.89 5.93 -5.15
C ARG A 181 7.04 4.94 -5.93
N ILE A 182 7.53 4.57 -7.10
CA ILE A 182 7.16 3.35 -7.83
C ILE A 182 8.40 2.45 -7.95
N ARG A 183 8.21 1.15 -7.76
CA ARG A 183 9.30 0.17 -7.85
C ARG A 183 8.92 -1.04 -8.69
N ALA A 184 9.77 -1.42 -9.63
CA ALA A 184 9.66 -2.66 -10.39
C ALA A 184 11.01 -3.39 -10.44
N LYS A 185 11.06 -4.72 -10.29
CA LYS A 185 12.29 -5.44 -10.70
C LYS A 185 12.36 -5.59 -12.22
N GLY A 186 11.21 -5.56 -12.90
CA GLY A 186 11.11 -5.50 -14.34
C GLY A 186 11.24 -4.07 -14.90
N ASN A 187 10.71 -3.87 -16.09
CA ASN A 187 10.66 -2.56 -16.74
C ASN A 187 9.53 -1.70 -16.18
N ILE A 188 9.67 -0.38 -16.29
CA ILE A 188 8.57 0.56 -16.05
C ILE A 188 8.29 1.27 -17.37
N ASP A 189 7.05 1.19 -17.87
CA ASP A 189 6.55 1.95 -19.01
C ASP A 189 5.36 2.80 -18.55
N VAL A 190 5.49 4.13 -18.68
CA VAL A 190 4.51 5.11 -18.19
C VAL A 190 4.31 6.24 -19.21
N PRO A 191 3.30 7.11 -19.04
CA PRO A 191 3.09 8.24 -19.94
C PRO A 191 4.28 9.22 -19.98
N ASP A 192 4.32 10.05 -21.01
CA ASP A 192 5.42 10.99 -21.26
C ASP A 192 5.58 12.03 -20.12
N TYR A 193 6.83 12.47 -19.89
CA TYR A 193 7.15 13.49 -18.90
C TYR A 193 6.87 14.93 -19.40
N ASP A 194 6.67 15.13 -20.72
CA ASP A 194 6.40 16.44 -21.31
C ASP A 194 4.95 16.95 -21.10
N GLY A 195 4.13 16.21 -20.33
CA GLY A 195 2.77 16.66 -20.00
C GLY A 195 1.98 15.76 -19.04
N PRO A 196 1.71 14.49 -19.40
CA PRO A 196 0.71 13.68 -18.70
C PRO A 196 1.19 13.06 -17.38
N PHE A 197 2.50 12.88 -17.20
CA PHE A 197 3.07 12.32 -15.97
C PHE A 197 3.43 13.40 -14.93
N ARG A 198 3.02 13.22 -13.65
CA ARG A 198 3.35 14.14 -12.55
C ARG A 198 3.60 13.42 -11.22
N PHE A 199 4.51 13.99 -10.45
CA PHE A 199 4.63 13.68 -9.02
C PHE A 199 3.90 14.73 -8.18
N ASN A 200 3.16 14.27 -7.17
CA ASN A 200 2.46 15.11 -6.21
C ASN A 200 2.81 14.67 -4.76
N PRO A 201 4.03 14.99 -4.30
CA PRO A 201 4.50 14.56 -2.98
C PRO A 201 3.73 15.26 -1.85
N ALA A 202 3.84 14.72 -0.63
CA ALA A 202 3.29 15.37 0.56
C ALA A 202 3.86 16.79 0.74
N ALA A 203 3.09 17.69 1.36
CA ALA A 203 3.49 19.09 1.53
C ALA A 203 4.82 19.28 2.29
N SER A 204 5.15 18.35 3.19
CA SER A 204 6.40 18.33 3.97
C SER A 204 7.48 17.41 3.36
N ALA A 205 7.33 16.98 2.11
CA ALA A 205 8.16 15.93 1.57
C ALA A 205 9.61 16.36 1.30
N THR A 206 10.55 15.49 1.64
CA THR A 206 11.98 15.66 1.32
C THR A 206 12.34 15.15 -0.07
N GLU A 207 11.54 14.21 -0.60
CA GLU A 207 11.68 13.66 -1.94
C GLU A 207 10.42 13.97 -2.76
N ARG A 208 10.59 14.48 -3.99
CA ARG A 208 9.45 14.74 -4.87
C ARG A 208 8.84 13.46 -5.44
N GLY A 209 9.67 12.51 -5.82
CA GLY A 209 9.25 11.35 -6.58
C GLY A 209 10.43 10.47 -6.99
N LEU A 210 10.23 9.15 -6.99
CA LEU A 210 11.20 8.16 -7.44
C LEU A 210 10.54 7.11 -8.33
N LEU A 211 11.06 6.93 -9.55
CA LEU A 211 10.84 5.72 -10.34
C LEU A 211 12.09 4.86 -10.27
N TRP A 212 11.94 3.65 -9.73
CA TRP A 212 13.04 2.71 -9.54
C TRP A 212 12.76 1.43 -10.33
N SER A 213 13.69 1.06 -11.21
CA SER A 213 13.60 -0.19 -11.98
C SER A 213 14.95 -0.90 -11.97
N GLN A 214 14.94 -2.23 -11.77
CA GLN A 214 16.15 -3.04 -11.94
C GLN A 214 16.48 -3.29 -13.43
N LYS A 215 15.50 -3.14 -14.34
CA LYS A 215 15.68 -3.15 -15.81
C LYS A 215 15.62 -1.72 -16.37
N GLY A 216 14.76 -1.44 -17.35
CA GLY A 216 14.66 -0.12 -17.99
C GLY A 216 13.47 0.71 -17.50
N ILE A 217 13.53 2.02 -17.71
CA ILE A 217 12.39 2.93 -17.54
C ILE A 217 12.13 3.61 -18.88
N ARG A 218 10.89 3.53 -19.36
CA ARG A 218 10.40 4.22 -20.55
C ARG A 218 9.27 5.16 -20.16
N MET A 219 9.30 6.37 -20.73
CA MET A 219 8.25 7.37 -20.54
C MET A 219 7.80 7.88 -21.91
N GLY A 220 6.53 7.65 -22.26
CA GLY A 220 6.01 8.02 -23.58
C GLY A 220 6.80 7.38 -24.73
N GLY A 221 7.30 6.15 -24.53
CA GLY A 221 8.18 5.45 -25.47
C GLY A 221 9.63 5.92 -25.51
N LYS A 222 10.02 6.96 -24.74
CA LYS A 222 11.41 7.42 -24.62
C LYS A 222 12.13 6.64 -23.52
N ASP A 223 13.25 6.01 -23.87
CA ASP A 223 14.08 5.28 -22.90
C ASP A 223 14.92 6.26 -22.05
N LEU A 224 14.80 6.14 -20.72
CA LEU A 224 15.55 6.96 -19.76
C LEU A 224 16.96 6.44 -19.46
N GLU A 225 17.39 5.35 -20.08
CA GLU A 225 18.81 5.01 -20.13
C GLU A 225 19.61 6.06 -20.93
N ASN A 226 18.94 6.80 -21.82
CA ASN A 226 19.52 7.95 -22.49
C ASN A 226 19.63 9.14 -21.50
N PRO A 227 20.85 9.64 -21.20
CA PRO A 227 21.03 10.73 -20.24
C PRO A 227 20.23 12.00 -20.56
N THR A 228 20.03 12.31 -21.84
CA THR A 228 19.24 13.46 -22.26
C THR A 228 17.78 13.30 -21.88
N HIS A 229 17.19 12.13 -22.11
CA HIS A 229 15.80 11.87 -21.74
C HIS A 229 15.63 11.83 -20.22
N ALA A 230 16.58 11.22 -19.49
CA ALA A 230 16.57 11.20 -18.03
C ALA A 230 16.65 12.61 -17.43
N GLN A 231 17.51 13.47 -17.98
CA GLN A 231 17.62 14.86 -17.54
C GLN A 231 16.34 15.65 -17.83
N ASN A 232 15.78 15.54 -19.03
CA ASN A 232 14.52 16.20 -19.38
C ASN A 232 13.37 15.74 -18.49
N ALA A 233 13.27 14.43 -18.21
CA ALA A 233 12.28 13.88 -17.30
C ALA A 233 12.43 14.43 -15.87
N ALA A 234 13.66 14.51 -15.36
CA ALA A 234 13.96 15.07 -14.05
C ALA A 234 13.64 16.57 -13.98
N GLU A 235 13.93 17.35 -15.03
CA GLU A 235 13.61 18.78 -15.09
C GLU A 235 12.10 19.03 -15.17
N ALA A 236 11.37 18.24 -15.97
CA ALA A 236 9.94 18.39 -16.15
C ALA A 236 9.12 17.99 -14.91
N THR A 237 9.51 16.89 -14.25
CA THR A 237 8.73 16.30 -13.14
C THR A 237 9.29 16.67 -11.76
N GLY A 238 10.55 17.09 -11.69
CA GLY A 238 11.29 17.25 -10.44
C GLY A 238 11.60 15.94 -9.71
N GLY A 239 11.32 14.78 -10.33
CA GLY A 239 11.53 13.46 -9.75
C GLY A 239 12.91 12.88 -10.07
N ARG A 240 13.22 11.76 -9.42
CA ARG A 240 14.42 10.97 -9.65
C ARG A 240 14.06 9.68 -10.40
N PHE A 241 14.88 9.33 -11.38
CA PHE A 241 14.71 8.13 -12.19
C PHE A 241 15.96 7.27 -12.05
N LEU A 242 15.77 6.01 -11.68
CA LEU A 242 16.84 5.04 -11.49
C LEU A 242 16.59 3.81 -12.39
N PRO A 243 16.83 3.91 -13.70
CA PRO A 243 16.87 2.74 -14.56
C PRO A 243 18.13 1.91 -14.24
N ARG A 244 18.02 0.58 -14.37
CA ARG A 244 19.07 -0.41 -14.09
C ARG A 244 19.67 -0.29 -12.70
N ALA A 245 18.81 -0.04 -11.72
CA ALA A 245 19.25 0.09 -10.35
C ALA A 245 19.92 -1.20 -9.86
N SER A 246 21.11 -1.05 -9.27
CA SER A 246 21.91 -2.16 -8.73
C SER A 246 21.50 -2.59 -7.32
N THR A 247 20.60 -1.84 -6.68
CA THR A 247 20.11 -2.13 -5.34
C THR A 247 19.16 -3.32 -5.38
N HIS A 248 19.23 -4.21 -4.40
CA HIS A 248 18.28 -5.31 -4.34
C HIS A 248 16.95 -4.79 -3.78
N HIS A 249 15.85 -5.17 -4.43
CA HIS A 249 14.49 -4.96 -3.96
C HIS A 249 13.83 -6.31 -3.89
N ASP A 250 13.12 -6.57 -2.80
CA ASP A 250 12.23 -7.71 -2.74
C ASP A 250 10.85 -7.26 -2.31
N VAL A 251 9.83 -7.92 -2.88
CA VAL A 251 8.42 -7.61 -2.60
C VAL A 251 7.98 -8.51 -1.48
N TYR A 252 7.43 -7.94 -0.42
CA TYR A 252 7.01 -8.71 0.74
C TYR A 252 5.91 -9.72 0.37
N ASP A 253 6.11 -10.98 0.74
CA ASP A 253 5.16 -12.07 0.51
C ASP A 253 4.07 -12.09 1.58
N LEU A 254 3.06 -11.23 1.41
CA LEU A 254 1.91 -11.17 2.30
C LEU A 254 1.13 -12.47 2.25
N GLN A 255 0.95 -13.12 3.41
CA GLN A 255 0.15 -14.33 3.50
C GLN A 255 -1.31 -14.00 3.85
N LEU A 256 -2.26 -14.77 3.31
CA LEU A 256 -3.69 -14.62 3.60
C LEU A 256 -3.99 -14.60 5.10
N GLY A 257 -3.31 -15.48 5.87
CA GLY A 257 -3.43 -15.56 7.33
C GLY A 257 -3.03 -14.28 8.07
N GLU A 258 -2.28 -13.39 7.43
CA GLU A 258 -1.81 -12.16 8.03
C GLU A 258 -2.82 -11.01 7.90
N VAL A 259 -3.79 -11.17 6.98
CA VAL A 259 -4.83 -10.17 6.66
C VAL A 259 -6.20 -10.53 7.26
N LEU A 260 -6.41 -11.81 7.60
CA LEU A 260 -7.63 -12.31 8.25
C LEU A 260 -7.79 -11.70 9.65
N THR A 261 -8.93 -11.06 9.92
CA THR A 261 -9.17 -10.30 11.17
C THR A 261 -10.48 -10.59 11.88
N SER A 262 -11.35 -11.43 11.34
CA SER A 262 -12.69 -11.68 11.90
C SER A 262 -12.70 -12.72 13.01
N GLU A 263 -13.61 -12.54 13.97
CA GLU A 263 -13.87 -13.51 15.05
C GLU A 263 -15.08 -14.40 14.75
N THR A 264 -16.03 -13.91 13.94
CA THR A 264 -17.22 -14.65 13.54
C THR A 264 -17.12 -15.04 12.07
N LYS A 265 -17.16 -16.34 11.79
CA LYS A 265 -17.16 -16.89 10.44
C LYS A 265 -18.56 -17.39 10.10
N VAL A 266 -19.03 -17.00 8.93
CA VAL A 266 -20.32 -17.40 8.37
C VAL A 266 -20.02 -18.13 7.08
N GLU A 267 -20.22 -19.44 7.08
CA GLU A 267 -19.92 -20.28 5.93
C GLU A 267 -21.04 -20.17 4.91
N VAL A 268 -20.77 -19.55 3.76
CA VAL A 268 -21.73 -19.54 2.65
C VAL A 268 -21.36 -20.59 1.63
N GLU A 269 -22.39 -21.10 0.95
CA GLU A 269 -22.15 -22.01 -0.15
C GLU A 269 -21.48 -21.28 -1.32
N SER A 270 -20.52 -21.97 -1.92
CA SER A 270 -19.79 -21.52 -3.10
C SER A 270 -20.73 -21.34 -4.30
N GLY A 271 -20.36 -20.43 -5.20
CA GLY A 271 -21.10 -20.13 -6.41
C GLY A 271 -21.26 -18.64 -6.64
N VAL A 272 -22.02 -18.30 -7.67
CA VAL A 272 -22.26 -16.94 -8.12
C VAL A 272 -23.73 -16.59 -7.93
N TYR A 273 -23.98 -15.51 -7.22
CA TYR A 273 -25.29 -14.93 -6.99
C TYR A 273 -25.58 -13.91 -8.11
N VAL A 274 -26.57 -14.22 -8.94
CA VAL A 274 -26.98 -13.46 -10.11
C VAL A 274 -28.28 -12.72 -9.81
N PHE A 275 -28.21 -11.39 -9.73
CA PHE A 275 -29.40 -10.54 -9.66
C PHE A 275 -30.02 -10.40 -11.04
N ASN A 276 -31.31 -10.72 -11.15
CA ASN A 276 -32.04 -10.72 -12.41
C ASN A 276 -33.45 -10.11 -12.25
N ARG A 277 -34.11 -9.85 -13.39
CA ARG A 277 -35.54 -9.51 -13.47
C ARG A 277 -36.27 -10.50 -14.35
N LEU A 278 -37.42 -10.95 -13.87
CA LEU A 278 -38.32 -11.82 -14.61
C LEU A 278 -39.55 -11.07 -15.09
N GLU A 279 -39.76 -11.05 -16.40
CA GLU A 279 -40.93 -10.44 -17.02
C GLU A 279 -42.21 -11.24 -16.76
N THR A 280 -43.14 -10.69 -15.96
CA THR A 280 -44.45 -11.31 -15.74
C THR A 280 -45.58 -10.50 -16.34
N SER A 281 -46.79 -11.08 -16.35
CA SER A 281 -48.02 -10.35 -16.69
C SER A 281 -48.32 -9.18 -15.74
N HIS A 282 -47.63 -9.15 -14.59
CA HIS A 282 -47.68 -8.09 -13.58
C HIS A 282 -46.35 -7.32 -13.52
N GLY A 283 -45.66 -7.18 -14.65
CA GLY A 283 -44.38 -6.47 -14.73
C GLY A 283 -43.16 -7.28 -14.28
N PRO A 284 -41.98 -6.64 -14.29
CA PRO A 284 -40.73 -7.29 -13.92
C PRO A 284 -40.64 -7.54 -12.41
N ILE A 285 -40.26 -8.76 -12.03
CA ILE A 285 -40.06 -9.19 -10.64
C ILE A 285 -38.56 -9.39 -10.39
N PRO A 286 -37.97 -8.83 -9.32
CA PRO A 286 -36.58 -9.11 -8.96
C PRO A 286 -36.42 -10.55 -8.52
N VAL A 287 -35.37 -11.21 -8.99
CA VAL A 287 -34.99 -12.56 -8.57
C VAL A 287 -33.49 -12.61 -8.32
N LEU A 288 -33.10 -13.32 -7.27
CA LEU A 288 -31.73 -13.75 -7.06
C LEU A 288 -31.65 -15.21 -7.45
N GLU A 289 -30.75 -15.49 -8.37
CA GLU A 289 -30.43 -16.84 -8.79
C GLU A 289 -29.05 -17.18 -8.24
N ARG A 290 -28.93 -18.27 -7.49
CA ARG A 290 -27.59 -18.82 -7.22
C ARG A 290 -27.24 -19.80 -8.32
N ARG A 291 -26.00 -19.74 -8.79
CA ARG A 291 -25.47 -20.64 -9.82
C ARG A 291 -24.11 -21.18 -9.39
N ASP A 292 -23.97 -22.51 -9.35
CA ASP A 292 -22.69 -23.18 -9.08
C ASP A 292 -21.80 -23.11 -10.32
N TRP A 293 -21.17 -21.97 -10.51
CA TRP A 293 -20.40 -21.67 -11.69
C TRP A 293 -18.89 -21.63 -11.41
N ALA A 294 -18.08 -22.00 -12.40
CA ALA A 294 -16.68 -21.61 -12.42
C ALA A 294 -16.59 -20.19 -13.01
N ILE A 295 -15.81 -19.32 -12.39
CA ILE A 295 -15.45 -18.04 -13.00
C ILE A 295 -14.24 -18.32 -13.90
N ASP A 296 -14.33 -17.94 -15.17
CA ASP A 296 -13.18 -17.92 -16.06
C ASP A 296 -12.22 -16.84 -15.53
N PRO A 297 -10.98 -17.22 -15.16
CA PRO A 297 -10.06 -16.32 -14.47
C PRO A 297 -9.62 -15.14 -15.36
N ASP A 298 -9.51 -15.36 -16.66
CA ASP A 298 -8.99 -14.36 -17.61
C ASP A 298 -10.07 -13.34 -17.98
N SER A 299 -11.23 -13.85 -18.38
CA SER A 299 -12.33 -13.02 -18.88
C SER A 299 -13.25 -12.54 -17.77
N GLY A 300 -13.21 -13.13 -16.57
CA GLY A 300 -14.24 -12.94 -15.55
C GLY A 300 -15.63 -13.38 -16.03
N GLU A 301 -15.73 -14.03 -17.20
CA GLU A 301 -16.98 -14.60 -17.67
C GLU A 301 -17.31 -15.81 -16.83
N VAL A 302 -18.60 -15.98 -16.58
CA VAL A 302 -19.03 -17.10 -15.79
C VAL A 302 -19.24 -18.31 -16.69
N THR A 303 -18.35 -19.29 -16.59
CA THR A 303 -18.29 -20.45 -17.48
C THR A 303 -18.81 -21.70 -16.78
N GLY A 304 -19.91 -22.26 -17.28
CA GLY A 304 -20.49 -23.47 -16.73
C GLY A 304 -21.95 -23.69 -17.09
N GLY A 305 -22.38 -24.94 -17.02
CA GLY A 305 -23.80 -25.29 -17.09
C GLY A 305 -24.52 -24.96 -15.78
N HIS A 306 -25.81 -24.65 -15.86
CA HIS A 306 -26.71 -24.49 -14.71
C HIS A 306 -26.76 -25.80 -13.90
N VAL A 307 -26.38 -25.79 -12.61
CA VAL A 307 -26.44 -27.01 -11.77
C VAL A 307 -27.55 -26.91 -10.72
N GLU A 308 -27.76 -25.72 -10.14
CA GLU A 308 -28.85 -25.47 -9.21
C GLU A 308 -29.40 -24.06 -9.44
N GLU A 309 -30.72 -23.92 -9.33
CA GLU A 309 -31.45 -22.69 -9.65
C GLU A 309 -32.37 -22.37 -8.47
N ILE A 310 -31.84 -21.71 -7.45
CA ILE A 310 -32.62 -21.26 -6.30
C ILE A 310 -33.15 -19.87 -6.64
N TRP A 311 -34.46 -19.73 -6.74
CA TRP A 311 -35.13 -18.48 -7.07
C TRP A 311 -35.74 -17.89 -5.82
N LEU A 312 -35.21 -16.74 -5.40
CA LEU A 312 -35.75 -15.99 -4.27
C LEU A 312 -36.72 -14.94 -4.84
N VAL A 313 -38.00 -15.07 -4.49
CA VAL A 313 -39.08 -14.24 -5.02
C VAL A 313 -39.84 -13.58 -3.88
N ASN A 314 -40.14 -12.29 -4.02
CA ASN A 314 -40.91 -11.53 -3.06
C ASN A 314 -42.42 -11.78 -3.26
N ASP A 315 -43.10 -12.30 -2.24
CA ASP A 315 -44.54 -12.58 -2.22
C ASP A 315 -45.40 -11.36 -1.82
N GLY A 316 -44.79 -10.20 -1.52
CA GLY A 316 -45.48 -8.90 -1.36
C GLY A 316 -46.06 -8.33 -2.66
N LEU A 317 -46.02 -9.08 -3.75
CA LEU A 317 -46.57 -8.73 -5.06
C LEU A 317 -48.09 -8.98 -5.13
N PRO A 318 -48.80 -8.42 -6.14
CA PRO A 318 -50.23 -8.69 -6.32
C PRO A 318 -50.51 -10.19 -6.40
N SER A 319 -51.61 -10.65 -5.78
CA SER A 319 -52.03 -12.06 -5.81
C SER A 319 -51.98 -12.64 -7.22
N GLY A 320 -51.19 -13.70 -7.41
CA GLY A 320 -51.01 -14.38 -8.68
C GLY A 320 -49.86 -13.86 -9.57
N ALA A 321 -49.08 -12.87 -9.11
CA ALA A 321 -47.88 -12.42 -9.81
C ALA A 321 -46.77 -13.48 -9.82
N THR A 322 -46.69 -14.29 -8.77
CA THR A 322 -45.69 -15.35 -8.60
C THR A 322 -46.21 -16.76 -8.96
N ASP A 323 -47.46 -16.86 -9.40
CA ASP A 323 -48.09 -18.12 -9.79
C ASP A 323 -47.43 -18.70 -11.05
N ASN A 324 -47.16 -20.01 -11.01
CA ASN A 324 -46.54 -20.76 -12.10
C ASN A 324 -45.18 -20.23 -12.56
N ILE A 325 -44.45 -19.42 -11.77
CA ILE A 325 -43.09 -18.97 -12.10
C ILE A 325 -42.19 -20.17 -12.42
N ALA A 326 -42.21 -21.18 -11.56
CA ALA A 326 -41.52 -22.45 -11.76
C ALA A 326 -41.82 -23.06 -13.14
N ALA A 327 -43.11 -23.27 -13.45
CA ALA A 327 -43.53 -23.83 -14.74
C ALA A 327 -43.24 -22.92 -15.95
N ARG A 328 -43.31 -21.59 -15.79
CA ARG A 328 -43.07 -20.61 -16.87
C ARG A 328 -41.59 -20.58 -17.27
N TYR A 329 -40.70 -20.72 -16.31
CA TYR A 329 -39.25 -20.61 -16.53
C TYR A 329 -38.52 -21.96 -16.47
N GLY A 330 -39.22 -23.06 -16.21
CA GLY A 330 -38.65 -24.41 -16.18
C GLY A 330 -37.91 -24.74 -14.89
N VAL A 331 -38.12 -23.96 -13.83
CA VAL A 331 -37.54 -24.19 -12.49
C VAL A 331 -38.40 -25.19 -11.72
N ALA A 332 -37.80 -26.05 -10.92
CA ALA A 332 -38.58 -26.94 -10.05
C ALA A 332 -39.26 -26.14 -8.92
N ASP A 333 -40.54 -26.42 -8.61
CA ASP A 333 -41.31 -25.68 -7.60
C ASP A 333 -40.62 -25.65 -6.22
N ASN A 334 -39.93 -26.72 -5.85
CA ASN A 334 -39.18 -26.82 -4.58
C ASN A 334 -37.89 -25.99 -4.55
N LYS A 335 -37.59 -25.27 -5.62
CA LYS A 335 -36.44 -24.35 -5.74
C LYS A 335 -36.86 -22.88 -5.84
N VAL A 336 -38.17 -22.60 -5.85
CA VAL A 336 -38.71 -21.24 -5.75
C VAL A 336 -39.04 -20.95 -4.29
N HIS A 337 -38.21 -20.16 -3.64
CA HIS A 337 -38.40 -19.74 -2.25
C HIS A 337 -39.07 -18.37 -2.23
N ARG A 338 -40.18 -18.29 -1.51
CA ARG A 338 -41.02 -17.10 -1.43
C ARG A 338 -40.89 -16.43 -0.07
N TYR A 339 -40.71 -15.12 -0.06
CA TYR A 339 -40.53 -14.34 1.16
C TYR A 339 -41.56 -13.22 1.23
N GLU A 340 -42.11 -12.97 2.43
CA GLU A 340 -43.09 -11.90 2.66
C GLU A 340 -42.45 -10.50 2.76
N SER A 341 -41.11 -10.43 2.74
CA SER A 341 -40.32 -9.20 2.87
C SER A 341 -39.36 -9.00 1.69
N ASN A 342 -38.96 -7.75 1.50
CA ASN A 342 -37.85 -7.32 0.65
C ASN A 342 -36.48 -7.74 1.19
N ASP A 343 -36.44 -7.99 2.50
CA ASP A 343 -35.27 -8.43 3.24
C ASP A 343 -35.26 -9.94 3.33
N PHE A 344 -34.13 -10.55 3.00
CA PHE A 344 -33.87 -11.94 3.38
C PHE A 344 -32.42 -12.12 3.79
N SER A 345 -32.21 -13.02 4.73
CA SER A 345 -30.88 -13.42 5.19
C SER A 345 -30.39 -14.55 4.29
N LEU A 346 -29.25 -14.36 3.61
CA LEU A 346 -28.54 -15.45 2.93
C LEU A 346 -27.99 -16.42 3.98
N ASP A 347 -27.44 -15.84 5.05
CA ASP A 347 -27.01 -16.52 6.28
C ASP A 347 -26.92 -15.49 7.41
N THR A 348 -26.57 -15.94 8.61
CA THR A 348 -26.43 -15.14 9.84
C THR A 348 -25.50 -13.95 9.60
N GLY A 349 -26.01 -12.72 9.66
CA GLY A 349 -25.22 -11.49 9.47
C GLY A 349 -24.91 -11.13 8.00
N VAL A 350 -25.58 -11.80 7.05
CA VAL A 350 -25.53 -11.51 5.61
C VAL A 350 -26.96 -11.28 5.13
N GLU A 351 -27.33 -10.02 4.99
CA GLU A 351 -28.67 -9.63 4.58
C GLU A 351 -28.65 -9.16 3.13
N VAL A 352 -29.66 -9.56 2.37
CA VAL A 352 -29.88 -9.07 1.02
C VAL A 352 -31.20 -8.33 1.03
N HIS A 353 -31.11 -7.04 0.71
CA HIS A 353 -32.25 -6.17 0.56
C HIS A 353 -32.55 -6.00 -0.92
N PHE A 354 -33.62 -6.62 -1.38
CA PHE A 354 -34.24 -6.22 -2.64
C PHE A 354 -35.02 -4.95 -2.38
N ASN A 355 -34.43 -3.79 -2.68
CA ASN A 355 -35.19 -2.54 -2.69
C ASN A 355 -36.43 -2.73 -3.58
N SER A 356 -37.63 -2.88 -2.99
CA SER A 356 -38.81 -3.25 -3.77
C SER A 356 -39.12 -2.17 -4.78
N LEU A 357 -39.09 -2.59 -6.02
CA LEU A 357 -39.96 -2.05 -7.04
C LEU A 357 -41.12 -3.00 -7.16
N ASN A 358 -42.21 -2.66 -6.52
CA ASN A 358 -43.44 -2.96 -7.18
C ASN A 358 -43.70 -1.79 -8.14
N PRO A 359 -43.47 -1.93 -9.46
CA PRO A 359 -43.78 -0.87 -10.43
C PRO A 359 -45.26 -0.44 -10.39
N TYR A 360 -46.14 -1.20 -9.74
CA TYR A 360 -47.55 -0.83 -9.53
C TYR A 360 -47.76 0.27 -8.48
N TYR A 361 -46.77 0.59 -7.64
CA TYR A 361 -46.91 1.62 -6.59
C TYR A 361 -46.11 2.91 -6.88
N GLY A 362 -45.54 3.08 -8.08
CA GLY A 362 -44.96 4.34 -8.53
C GLY A 362 -43.68 4.77 -7.81
N GLY A 363 -42.88 3.82 -7.32
CA GLY A 363 -41.55 4.10 -6.74
C GLY A 363 -40.42 3.99 -7.77
N ASP A 364 -39.37 4.80 -7.58
CA ASP A 364 -38.18 4.80 -8.45
C ASP A 364 -37.35 3.52 -8.28
N PRO A 365 -36.82 2.95 -9.38
CA PRO A 365 -36.03 1.74 -9.32
C PRO A 365 -34.71 1.89 -8.59
N LYS A 366 -34.60 1.22 -7.44
CA LYS A 366 -33.35 1.12 -6.67
C LYS A 366 -32.65 -0.22 -6.91
N PRO A 367 -31.31 -0.23 -6.93
CA PRO A 367 -30.53 -1.46 -7.05
C PRO A 367 -30.68 -2.33 -5.80
N PRO A 368 -30.53 -3.66 -5.92
CA PRO A 368 -30.48 -4.56 -4.77
C PRO A 368 -29.20 -4.31 -3.97
N GLU A 369 -29.31 -4.41 -2.65
CA GLU A 369 -28.20 -4.21 -1.71
C GLU A 369 -27.87 -5.53 -1.02
N ILE A 370 -26.58 -5.84 -0.90
CA ILE A 370 -26.05 -6.91 -0.05
C ILE A 370 -25.37 -6.22 1.13
N LEU A 371 -25.84 -6.49 2.33
CA LEU A 371 -25.38 -5.91 3.57
C LEU A 371 -24.51 -6.93 4.31
N LEU A 372 -23.27 -6.52 4.61
CA LEU A 372 -22.30 -7.30 5.37
C LEU A 372 -21.97 -6.57 6.65
N ASP A 373 -22.25 -7.21 7.78
CA ASP A 373 -21.97 -6.65 9.10
C ASP A 373 -20.47 -6.58 9.40
N SER A 374 -20.07 -5.54 10.13
CA SER A 374 -18.68 -5.19 10.45
C SER A 374 -17.84 -6.26 11.16
N ASN A 375 -18.46 -7.32 11.67
CA ASN A 375 -17.81 -8.40 12.42
C ASN A 375 -17.97 -9.79 11.77
N VAL A 376 -18.53 -9.82 10.55
CA VAL A 376 -18.79 -11.06 9.81
C VAL A 376 -17.70 -11.27 8.76
N ASP A 377 -17.14 -12.48 8.76
CA ASP A 377 -16.39 -13.01 7.64
C ASP A 377 -17.24 -14.05 6.94
N LEU A 378 -17.72 -13.65 5.77
CA LEU A 378 -18.43 -14.51 4.84
C LEU A 378 -17.39 -15.39 4.15
N VAL A 379 -17.37 -16.67 4.49
CA VAL A 379 -16.38 -17.62 4.02
C VAL A 379 -17.01 -18.59 3.02
N ALA A 380 -16.58 -18.54 1.77
CA ALA A 380 -16.90 -19.53 0.76
C ALA A 380 -15.79 -20.60 0.67
N THR A 381 -16.19 -21.87 0.60
CA THR A 381 -15.27 -23.02 0.44
C THR A 381 -14.88 -23.26 -1.03
N GLY A 382 -15.00 -22.25 -1.87
CA GLY A 382 -14.81 -22.31 -3.32
C GLY A 382 -14.88 -20.90 -3.90
N ASP A 383 -15.38 -20.79 -5.11
CA ASP A 383 -15.57 -19.50 -5.78
C ASP A 383 -16.77 -18.76 -5.17
N PHE A 384 -16.70 -17.44 -5.06
CA PHE A 384 -17.79 -16.58 -4.60
C PHE A 384 -18.00 -15.45 -5.59
N GLY A 385 -19.21 -15.33 -6.14
CA GLY A 385 -19.52 -14.30 -7.13
C GLY A 385 -20.78 -13.53 -6.83
N ILE A 386 -20.80 -12.25 -7.18
CA ILE A 386 -22.00 -11.41 -7.25
C ILE A 386 -22.04 -10.76 -8.63
N THR A 387 -23.16 -10.87 -9.33
CA THR A 387 -23.35 -10.26 -10.66
C THR A 387 -24.79 -9.83 -10.90
N SER A 388 -25.01 -9.03 -11.94
CA SER A 388 -26.34 -8.66 -12.40
C SER A 388 -26.48 -8.87 -13.91
N TRP A 389 -27.53 -9.60 -14.25
CA TRP A 389 -28.02 -9.75 -15.63
C TRP A 389 -29.11 -8.74 -15.96
N SER A 390 -29.52 -7.94 -14.98
CA SER A 390 -30.39 -6.79 -15.23
C SER A 390 -29.67 -5.78 -16.13
N ARG A 391 -30.42 -5.26 -17.11
CA ARG A 391 -29.99 -4.13 -17.94
C ARG A 391 -30.08 -2.80 -17.19
N ASP A 392 -30.87 -2.77 -16.11
CA ASP A 392 -31.35 -1.53 -15.51
C ASP A 392 -30.60 -1.16 -14.22
N TYR A 393 -29.90 -2.11 -13.60
CA TYR A 393 -29.18 -1.88 -12.35
C TYR A 393 -28.05 -2.89 -12.13
N ASP A 394 -27.06 -2.46 -11.37
CA ASP A 394 -26.03 -3.30 -10.77
C ASP A 394 -26.25 -3.41 -9.26
N PRO A 395 -25.89 -4.53 -8.61
CA PRO A 395 -26.07 -4.69 -7.18
C PRO A 395 -25.08 -3.80 -6.42
N ILE A 396 -25.42 -3.47 -5.18
CA ILE A 396 -24.54 -2.74 -4.28
C ILE A 396 -24.13 -3.66 -3.13
N VAL A 397 -22.83 -3.92 -2.97
CA VAL A 397 -22.27 -4.57 -1.79
C VAL A 397 -21.93 -3.49 -0.77
N MET A 398 -22.50 -3.56 0.43
CA MET A 398 -22.33 -2.57 1.48
C MET A 398 -21.76 -3.24 2.73
N PHE A 399 -20.66 -2.71 3.23
CA PHE A 399 -20.14 -3.08 4.55
C PHE A 399 -20.62 -2.06 5.58
N ARG A 400 -21.44 -2.50 6.54
CA ARG A 400 -22.08 -1.64 7.55
C ARG A 400 -21.65 -1.98 8.96
N ASN A 401 -21.73 -1.00 9.85
CA ASN A 401 -21.71 -1.24 11.28
C ASN A 401 -23.11 -1.69 11.74
N PRO A 402 -23.27 -2.90 12.32
CA PRO A 402 -24.56 -3.45 12.71
C PRO A 402 -25.22 -2.68 13.87
N VAL A 403 -24.45 -1.82 14.57
CA VAL A 403 -24.94 -1.08 15.73
C VAL A 403 -25.39 0.34 15.36
N THR A 404 -24.68 1.00 14.44
CA THR A 404 -25.01 2.38 14.04
C THR A 404 -25.79 2.45 12.74
N GLU A 405 -25.90 1.34 11.99
CA GLU A 405 -26.42 1.27 10.62
C GLU A 405 -25.66 2.17 9.62
N GLU A 406 -24.59 2.83 10.08
CA GLU A 406 -23.75 3.67 9.24
C GLU A 406 -22.92 2.78 8.31
N VAL A 407 -22.79 3.26 7.07
CA VAL A 407 -21.87 2.69 6.08
C VAL A 407 -20.47 3.17 6.45
N GLY A 408 -19.56 2.24 6.75
CA GLY A 408 -18.21 2.56 7.22
C GLY A 408 -18.03 2.52 8.75
N GLY A 409 -16.80 2.27 9.21
CA GLY A 409 -16.42 2.10 10.62
C GLY A 409 -15.09 1.35 10.82
N GLN A 410 -14.50 1.42 12.03
CA GLN A 410 -13.22 0.74 12.33
C GLN A 410 -13.30 -0.81 12.34
N GLN A 411 -14.51 -1.36 12.33
CA GLN A 411 -14.77 -2.79 12.15
C GLN A 411 -15.34 -2.96 10.73
N SER A 412 -14.77 -3.86 9.94
CA SER A 412 -15.12 -4.07 8.53
C SER A 412 -15.48 -5.53 8.26
N GLY A 413 -16.56 -5.72 7.50
CA GLY A 413 -16.94 -7.05 7.04
C GLY A 413 -15.89 -7.62 6.07
N THR A 414 -15.79 -8.95 6.01
CA THR A 414 -14.83 -9.64 5.15
C THR A 414 -15.56 -10.64 4.25
N ILE A 415 -15.17 -10.71 2.98
CA ILE A 415 -15.55 -11.78 2.06
C ILE A 415 -14.28 -12.59 1.80
N THR A 416 -14.31 -13.88 2.15
CA THR A 416 -13.18 -14.79 1.99
C THR A 416 -13.53 -15.96 1.09
N ALA A 417 -12.73 -16.22 0.05
CA ALA A 417 -12.82 -17.40 -0.81
C ALA A 417 -11.58 -18.30 -0.59
N LEU A 418 -11.77 -19.42 0.12
CA LEU A 418 -10.67 -20.30 0.55
C LEU A 418 -10.28 -21.38 -0.47
N GLY A 419 -11.16 -21.65 -1.45
CA GLY A 419 -10.99 -22.73 -2.42
C GLY A 419 -11.48 -24.10 -1.93
N SER A 420 -11.58 -25.04 -2.86
CA SER A 420 -12.22 -26.33 -2.65
C SER A 420 -11.31 -27.35 -1.94
N ALA A 421 -11.93 -28.37 -1.34
CA ALA A 421 -11.21 -29.52 -0.78
C ALA A 421 -10.36 -30.27 -1.82
N SER A 422 -10.63 -30.11 -3.12
CA SER A 422 -9.83 -30.68 -4.21
C SER A 422 -8.58 -29.85 -4.55
N GLY A 423 -8.31 -28.76 -3.81
CA GLY A 423 -7.13 -27.92 -3.98
C GLY A 423 -7.26 -26.83 -5.05
N LYS A 424 -8.46 -26.61 -5.62
CA LYS A 424 -8.68 -25.45 -6.51
C LYS A 424 -8.75 -24.19 -5.63
N PRO A 425 -7.94 -23.15 -5.90
CA PRO A 425 -8.05 -21.89 -5.17
C PRO A 425 -9.41 -21.25 -5.45
N GLY A 426 -10.00 -20.62 -4.44
CA GLY A 426 -11.31 -19.97 -4.56
C GLY A 426 -11.12 -18.52 -4.99
N SER A 427 -11.86 -18.10 -6.00
CA SER A 427 -11.82 -16.74 -6.55
C SER A 427 -13.04 -15.93 -6.13
N ILE A 428 -12.89 -14.61 -6.05
CA ILE A 428 -13.98 -13.65 -5.80
C ILE A 428 -14.29 -12.89 -7.09
N TYR A 429 -15.56 -12.80 -7.46
CA TYR A 429 -16.02 -11.96 -8.55
C TYR A 429 -17.13 -11.02 -8.09
N LEU A 430 -16.94 -9.72 -8.21
CA LEU A 430 -17.94 -8.73 -7.84
C LEU A 430 -18.23 -7.81 -9.02
N GLN A 431 -19.47 -7.82 -9.49
CA GLN A 431 -19.96 -6.82 -10.43
C GLN A 431 -20.97 -5.90 -9.74
N GLY A 432 -20.74 -4.60 -9.85
CA GLY A 432 -21.63 -3.56 -9.36
C GLY A 432 -20.95 -2.51 -8.49
N ALA A 433 -21.66 -1.93 -7.53
CA ALA A 433 -21.08 -0.94 -6.63
C ALA A 433 -20.62 -1.59 -5.33
N ILE A 434 -19.51 -1.11 -4.77
CA ILE A 434 -19.02 -1.51 -3.45
C ILE A 434 -18.94 -0.26 -2.58
N LYS A 435 -19.53 -0.30 -1.39
CA LYS A 435 -19.61 0.83 -0.44
C LYS A 435 -19.20 0.39 0.97
N GLY A 436 -18.55 1.29 1.70
CA GLY A 436 -18.11 1.07 3.07
C GLY A 436 -16.77 0.34 3.19
N ASN A 437 -16.48 -0.18 4.38
CA ASN A 437 -15.16 -0.66 4.78
C ASN A 437 -15.13 -2.17 4.76
N GLY A 438 -14.26 -2.77 3.96
CA GLY A 438 -14.29 -4.20 3.74
C GLY A 438 -12.95 -4.81 3.39
N LYS A 439 -12.93 -6.14 3.41
CA LYS A 439 -11.82 -6.95 2.91
C LYS A 439 -12.35 -7.99 1.92
N LEU A 440 -11.68 -8.09 0.78
CA LEU A 440 -11.89 -9.16 -0.20
C LEU A 440 -10.64 -10.03 -0.19
N LEU A 441 -10.79 -11.27 0.25
CA LEU A 441 -9.67 -12.17 0.52
C LEU A 441 -9.84 -13.48 -0.27
N ALA A 442 -9.14 -13.65 -1.37
CA ALA A 442 -9.19 -14.86 -2.18
C ALA A 442 -7.85 -15.61 -2.16
N LYS A 443 -7.89 -16.95 -2.15
CA LYS A 443 -6.69 -17.74 -2.52
C LYS A 443 -6.42 -17.76 -4.01
N GLY A 444 -7.48 -17.60 -4.81
CA GLY A 444 -7.41 -17.43 -6.26
C GLY A 444 -7.39 -15.96 -6.61
N ASP A 445 -8.20 -15.62 -7.61
CA ASP A 445 -8.28 -14.28 -8.19
C ASP A 445 -9.32 -13.42 -7.48
N VAL A 446 -9.17 -12.11 -7.60
CA VAL A 446 -10.23 -11.14 -7.28
C VAL A 446 -10.52 -10.29 -8.51
N THR A 447 -11.73 -10.45 -9.06
CA THR A 447 -12.19 -9.67 -10.21
C THR A 447 -13.30 -8.72 -9.78
N ILE A 448 -13.10 -7.43 -10.00
CA ILE A 448 -14.06 -6.37 -9.69
C ILE A 448 -14.46 -5.69 -10.99
N ARG A 449 -15.73 -5.84 -11.38
CA ARG A 449 -16.37 -5.10 -12.46
C ARG A 449 -17.25 -4.02 -11.87
N ASN A 450 -16.63 -2.91 -11.50
CA ASN A 450 -17.30 -1.91 -10.69
C ASN A 450 -17.88 -0.79 -11.54
N THR A 451 -19.19 -0.67 -11.46
CA THR A 451 -19.98 0.46 -11.96
C THR A 451 -19.61 1.77 -11.26
N PHE A 452 -19.35 1.65 -9.96
CA PHE A 452 -18.84 2.70 -9.10
C PHE A 452 -18.26 2.01 -7.86
N ALA A 453 -16.94 1.92 -7.77
CA ALA A 453 -16.31 1.67 -6.48
C ALA A 453 -16.14 3.05 -5.86
N ASN A 454 -17.24 3.57 -5.30
CA ASN A 454 -17.15 4.73 -4.44
C ASN A 454 -17.30 4.22 -3.04
N VAL A 455 -16.15 3.82 -2.53
CA VAL A 455 -15.81 3.90 -1.13
C VAL A 455 -15.98 5.40 -0.77
N SER A 456 -17.22 5.85 -0.56
CA SER A 456 -17.58 7.26 -0.67
C SER A 456 -16.95 8.10 0.42
N SER A 457 -16.27 9.17 0.01
CA SER A 457 -16.07 10.53 0.58
C SER A 457 -15.93 10.78 2.08
N ASP A 458 -16.34 9.87 2.97
CA ASP A 458 -15.87 9.94 4.34
C ASP A 458 -14.40 9.54 4.34
N GLU A 459 -13.60 10.27 5.11
CA GLU A 459 -12.17 10.01 5.22
C GLU A 459 -11.88 8.70 5.97
N ASN A 460 -12.86 7.82 6.14
CA ASN A 460 -12.81 6.65 7.01
C ASN A 460 -13.08 5.35 6.27
N SER A 461 -13.38 5.39 4.97
CA SER A 461 -13.73 4.19 4.22
C SER A 461 -12.56 3.51 3.50
N ASP A 462 -12.31 2.24 3.84
CA ASP A 462 -11.16 1.45 3.38
C ASP A 462 -11.61 0.07 2.83
N LEU A 463 -11.28 -0.24 1.58
CA LEU A 463 -11.46 -1.56 0.95
C LEU A 463 -10.09 -2.18 0.66
N SER A 464 -9.79 -3.32 1.26
CA SER A 464 -8.55 -4.06 1.01
C SER A 464 -8.82 -5.30 0.18
N ILE A 465 -7.96 -5.53 -0.81
CA ILE A 465 -8.02 -6.67 -1.72
C ILE A 465 -6.75 -7.50 -1.52
N TYR A 466 -6.94 -8.78 -1.27
CA TYR A 466 -5.91 -9.79 -1.28
C TYR A 466 -6.34 -10.90 -2.25
N ALA A 467 -5.54 -11.12 -3.29
CA ALA A 467 -5.64 -12.28 -4.16
C ALA A 467 -4.35 -13.10 -4.06
N GLY A 468 -4.48 -14.41 -3.87
CA GLY A 468 -3.33 -15.32 -3.96
C GLY A 468 -2.81 -15.48 -5.39
N GLN A 469 -3.62 -15.10 -6.39
CA GLN A 469 -3.27 -15.06 -7.80
C GLN A 469 -3.44 -13.63 -8.33
N ASP A 470 -4.38 -13.37 -9.23
CA ASP A 470 -4.49 -12.09 -9.93
C ASP A 470 -5.55 -11.16 -9.31
N VAL A 471 -5.37 -9.85 -9.46
CA VAL A 471 -6.41 -8.86 -9.20
C VAL A 471 -6.77 -8.16 -10.50
N THR A 472 -8.04 -8.21 -10.88
CA THR A 472 -8.54 -7.53 -12.09
C THR A 472 -9.61 -6.52 -11.72
N ILE A 473 -9.38 -5.25 -12.09
CA ILE A 473 -10.29 -4.13 -11.86
C ILE A 473 -10.76 -3.61 -13.22
N ARG A 474 -12.07 -3.58 -13.42
CA ARG A 474 -12.74 -3.13 -14.65
C ARG A 474 -13.76 -2.05 -14.33
N PRO A 475 -13.39 -0.76 -14.47
CA PRO A 475 -14.33 0.35 -14.31
C PRO A 475 -15.48 0.25 -15.33
N GLN A 476 -16.72 0.11 -14.87
CA GLN A 476 -17.91 0.02 -15.72
C GLN A 476 -18.70 1.32 -15.74
N LYS A 477 -19.47 1.51 -16.82
CA LYS A 477 -20.45 2.60 -16.86
C LYS A 477 -21.63 2.28 -15.93
N PRO A 478 -22.12 3.27 -15.17
CA PRO A 478 -23.38 3.18 -14.45
C PRO A 478 -24.56 2.69 -15.31
N LYS A 479 -25.11 1.51 -14.97
CA LYS A 479 -26.35 0.97 -15.58
C LYS A 479 -27.62 1.67 -15.11
N TRP A 480 -27.58 2.44 -14.01
CA TRP A 480 -28.77 3.08 -13.46
C TRP A 480 -29.44 4.03 -14.48
N PHE A 481 -30.73 3.79 -14.67
CA PHE A 481 -31.62 4.57 -15.49
C PHE A 481 -32.15 5.74 -14.65
N ASP A 482 -31.69 6.97 -14.91
CA ASP A 482 -32.42 8.16 -14.46
C ASP A 482 -33.64 8.33 -15.39
N GLU A 483 -34.78 7.78 -14.96
CA GLU A 483 -36.04 7.79 -15.69
C GLU A 483 -36.58 9.22 -15.92
N TYR A 484 -36.21 10.17 -15.06
CA TYR A 484 -36.58 11.58 -15.20
C TYR A 484 -35.70 12.32 -16.21
N ALA A 485 -34.42 11.98 -16.29
CA ALA A 485 -33.50 12.66 -17.18
C ALA A 485 -33.41 12.05 -18.59
N GLN A 486 -33.92 10.81 -18.80
CA GLN A 486 -33.68 10.01 -20.03
C GLN A 486 -32.22 10.03 -20.50
N THR A 487 -31.30 10.31 -19.59
CA THR A 487 -29.90 10.53 -19.83
C THR A 487 -29.16 9.93 -18.66
N VAL A 488 -28.08 9.20 -18.95
CA VAL A 488 -27.10 8.86 -17.91
C VAL A 488 -26.52 10.21 -17.49
N SER A 489 -26.71 10.62 -16.24
CA SER A 489 -26.14 11.87 -15.73
C SER A 489 -24.67 11.94 -16.13
N GLU A 490 -24.35 12.86 -17.05
CA GLU A 490 -23.02 13.04 -17.63
C GLU A 490 -21.96 13.34 -16.55
N GLY A 491 -22.39 13.73 -15.35
CA GLY A 491 -21.51 14.02 -14.20
C GLY A 491 -21.01 12.80 -13.42
N TYR A 492 -21.43 11.57 -13.75
CA TYR A 492 -20.92 10.33 -13.14
C TYR A 492 -20.11 9.51 -14.16
N GLU A 493 -19.15 10.16 -14.82
CA GLU A 493 -18.13 9.49 -15.63
C GLU A 493 -17.48 8.34 -14.82
N GLY A 494 -17.05 7.26 -15.48
CA GLY A 494 -16.57 6.02 -14.83
C GLY A 494 -15.37 6.24 -13.90
N HIS A 495 -15.64 6.69 -12.68
CA HIS A 495 -14.67 6.95 -11.62
C HIS A 495 -14.58 5.73 -10.72
N THR A 496 -13.39 5.14 -10.66
CA THR A 496 -13.06 4.06 -9.75
C THR A 496 -12.09 4.58 -8.71
N ALA A 497 -12.52 4.62 -7.44
CA ALA A 497 -11.69 5.06 -6.33
C ALA A 497 -11.55 3.93 -5.32
N PHE A 498 -10.33 3.42 -5.20
CA PHE A 498 -9.96 2.45 -4.17
C PHE A 498 -9.17 3.15 -3.08
N ARG A 499 -9.42 2.76 -1.84
CA ARG A 499 -8.65 3.21 -0.69
C ARG A 499 -8.34 2.00 0.18
N GLY A 500 -7.08 1.60 0.24
CA GLY A 500 -6.62 0.40 0.93
C GLY A 500 -5.46 -0.28 0.21
N LEU A 501 -5.21 -1.54 0.56
CA LEU A 501 -4.21 -2.37 -0.10
C LEU A 501 -4.82 -3.12 -1.27
N VAL A 502 -4.18 -3.12 -2.43
CA VAL A 502 -4.43 -4.06 -3.52
C VAL A 502 -3.22 -4.96 -3.65
N PHE A 503 -3.35 -6.22 -3.23
CA PHE A 503 -2.29 -7.22 -3.28
C PHE A 503 -2.69 -8.39 -4.18
N ALA A 504 -1.84 -8.68 -5.16
CA ALA A 504 -1.91 -9.86 -6.00
C ALA A 504 -0.64 -10.72 -5.81
N GLY A 505 -0.82 -12.03 -5.70
CA GLY A 505 0.27 -12.99 -5.73
C GLY A 505 1.01 -12.96 -7.07
N ASN A 506 0.28 -12.72 -8.15
CA ASN A 506 0.77 -12.66 -9.51
C ASN A 506 0.59 -11.23 -10.07
N ASP A 507 -0.40 -11.01 -10.94
CA ASP A 507 -0.59 -9.78 -11.70
C ASP A 507 -1.72 -8.89 -11.14
N VAL A 508 -1.58 -7.57 -11.33
CA VAL A 508 -2.66 -6.61 -11.13
C VAL A 508 -3.03 -5.98 -12.47
N TYR A 509 -4.28 -6.12 -12.88
CA TYR A 509 -4.85 -5.52 -14.07
C TYR A 509 -5.87 -4.44 -13.73
N VAL A 510 -5.73 -3.28 -14.35
CA VAL A 510 -6.75 -2.24 -14.40
C VAL A 510 -7.12 -2.01 -15.86
N GLU A 511 -8.24 -2.58 -16.29
CA GLU A 511 -8.67 -2.60 -17.68
C GLU A 511 -9.80 -1.60 -17.89
N ALA A 512 -9.46 -0.40 -18.35
CA ALA A 512 -10.40 0.65 -18.71
C ALA A 512 -10.69 0.70 -20.23
N ASP A 513 -10.47 -0.42 -20.92
CA ASP A 513 -10.67 -0.56 -22.36
C ASP A 513 -12.04 -1.14 -22.72
N LYS A 514 -12.84 -0.38 -23.47
CA LYS A 514 -14.15 -0.85 -23.97
C LYS A 514 -14.06 -1.99 -24.99
N ASP A 515 -12.91 -2.15 -25.65
CA ASP A 515 -12.70 -3.19 -26.66
C ASP A 515 -12.43 -4.55 -25.99
N LEU A 516 -11.92 -4.53 -24.75
CA LEU A 516 -11.80 -5.73 -23.89
C LEU A 516 -13.13 -6.10 -23.23
N ASP A 517 -13.94 -5.10 -22.86
CA ASP A 517 -15.25 -5.29 -22.25
C ASP A 517 -16.21 -4.17 -22.69
N ALA A 518 -17.23 -4.51 -23.47
CA ALA A 518 -18.20 -3.55 -24.01
C ALA A 518 -19.00 -2.79 -22.92
N SER A 519 -18.94 -3.24 -21.67
CA SER A 519 -19.55 -2.56 -20.52
C SER A 519 -18.61 -1.59 -19.78
N VAL A 520 -17.33 -1.53 -20.17
CA VAL A 520 -16.33 -0.59 -19.65
C VAL A 520 -16.50 0.79 -20.26
N TYR A 521 -16.33 1.82 -19.42
CA TYR A 521 -16.29 3.21 -19.87
C TYR A 521 -14.88 3.55 -20.36
N ASP A 522 -14.75 3.97 -21.61
CA ASP A 522 -13.47 4.31 -22.22
C ASP A 522 -13.43 5.81 -22.61
N PRO A 523 -12.53 6.62 -22.02
CA PRO A 523 -11.51 6.25 -21.01
C PRO A 523 -11.98 6.51 -19.55
N ALA A 524 -11.69 5.60 -18.61
CA ALA A 524 -12.10 5.71 -17.20
C ALA A 524 -11.07 6.39 -16.29
N ASN A 525 -11.54 7.02 -15.21
CA ASN A 525 -10.70 7.64 -14.19
C ASN A 525 -10.45 6.67 -13.04
N VAL A 526 -9.19 6.44 -12.68
CA VAL A 526 -8.77 5.48 -11.66
C VAL A 526 -7.97 6.17 -10.58
N THR A 527 -8.41 6.08 -9.34
CA THR A 527 -7.66 6.53 -8.17
C THR A 527 -7.49 5.37 -7.20
N ILE A 528 -6.26 5.07 -6.79
CA ILE A 528 -5.99 4.06 -5.76
C ILE A 528 -5.11 4.69 -4.68
N GLU A 529 -5.67 4.87 -3.49
CA GLU A 529 -4.96 5.33 -2.29
C GLU A 529 -4.56 4.14 -1.41
N GLY A 530 -3.30 4.06 -1.00
CA GLY A 530 -2.72 2.95 -0.24
C GLY A 530 -1.51 2.38 -0.97
N ALA A 531 -1.57 1.12 -1.38
CA ALA A 531 -0.52 0.50 -2.21
C ALA A 531 -1.10 -0.54 -3.17
N VAL A 532 -0.54 -0.61 -4.38
CA VAL A 532 -0.79 -1.66 -5.37
C VAL A 532 0.44 -2.53 -5.49
N VAL A 533 0.28 -3.83 -5.27
CA VAL A 533 1.38 -4.78 -5.16
C VAL A 533 1.13 -6.02 -6.01
N ALA A 534 2.08 -6.31 -6.90
CA ALA A 534 2.16 -7.56 -7.66
C ALA A 534 3.41 -8.33 -7.20
N ARG A 535 3.20 -9.42 -6.43
CA ARG A 535 4.29 -10.14 -5.75
C ARG A 535 5.21 -10.86 -6.72
N GLU A 536 4.67 -11.64 -7.64
CA GLU A 536 5.44 -12.39 -8.65
C GLU A 536 5.19 -11.92 -10.08
N GLY A 537 4.21 -11.04 -10.30
CA GLY A 537 3.86 -10.54 -11.62
C GLY A 537 4.04 -9.03 -11.78
N SER A 538 3.25 -8.50 -12.71
CA SER A 538 3.28 -7.16 -13.24
C SER A 538 2.07 -6.35 -12.77
N VAL A 539 2.18 -5.03 -12.85
CA VAL A 539 1.03 -4.12 -12.71
C VAL A 539 0.75 -3.49 -14.07
N THR A 540 -0.42 -3.74 -14.62
CA THR A 540 -0.83 -3.24 -15.94
C THR A 540 -2.09 -2.40 -15.85
N VAL A 541 -2.04 -1.19 -16.40
CA VAL A 541 -3.20 -0.31 -16.58
C VAL A 541 -3.37 -0.05 -18.07
N THR A 542 -4.56 -0.32 -18.61
CA THR A 542 -4.87 -0.14 -20.04
C THR A 542 -6.03 0.83 -20.25
N SER A 543 -5.89 1.73 -21.21
CA SER A 543 -6.94 2.62 -21.73
C SER A 543 -7.64 3.49 -20.68
N ALA A 544 -6.91 3.91 -19.63
CA ALA A 544 -7.43 4.81 -18.59
C ALA A 544 -7.23 6.29 -18.98
N LYS A 545 -8.14 7.16 -18.54
CA LYS A 545 -8.05 8.62 -18.73
C LYS A 545 -7.06 9.19 -17.72
N ASP A 546 -7.50 9.37 -16.49
CA ASP A 546 -6.67 9.86 -15.40
C ASP A 546 -6.38 8.74 -14.39
N VAL A 547 -5.09 8.44 -14.18
CA VAL A 547 -4.64 7.47 -13.17
C VAL A 547 -3.94 8.20 -12.04
N ASN A 548 -4.40 8.00 -10.80
CA ASN A 548 -3.79 8.58 -9.61
C ASN A 548 -3.50 7.50 -8.57
N PHE A 549 -2.22 7.22 -8.34
CA PHE A 549 -1.78 6.35 -7.25
C PHE A 549 -1.33 7.22 -6.08
N ILE A 550 -1.94 7.06 -4.91
CA ILE A 550 -1.66 7.84 -3.71
C ILE A 550 -1.09 6.92 -2.64
N TYR A 551 0.21 7.00 -2.36
CA TYR A 551 0.77 6.20 -1.28
C TYR A 551 0.26 6.67 0.10
N ASN A 552 -0.31 5.77 0.90
CA ASN A 552 -0.73 6.08 2.27
C ASN A 552 -0.34 4.93 3.22
N PRO A 553 0.77 5.05 3.98
CA PRO A 553 1.24 4.01 4.88
C PRO A 553 0.30 3.77 6.07
N GLN A 554 -0.42 4.80 6.52
CA GLN A 554 -1.32 4.69 7.67
C GLN A 554 -2.48 3.72 7.38
N LEU A 555 -2.94 3.65 6.13
CA LEU A 555 -3.94 2.66 5.70
C LEU A 555 -3.38 1.25 5.72
N LEU A 556 -2.13 1.07 5.26
CA LEU A 556 -1.51 -0.25 5.26
C LEU A 556 -1.34 -0.77 6.69
N ASP A 557 -0.95 0.11 7.62
CA ASP A 557 -0.82 -0.22 9.03
C ASP A 557 -2.17 -0.55 9.68
N SER A 558 -3.25 0.15 9.33
CA SER A 558 -4.59 -0.14 9.88
C SER A 558 -5.08 -1.53 9.45
N ILE A 559 -4.87 -1.89 8.18
CA ILE A 559 -5.26 -3.18 7.59
C ILE A 559 -4.54 -4.36 8.25
N LEU A 560 -3.27 -4.13 8.64
CA LEU A 560 -2.32 -5.16 9.10
C LEU A 560 -2.10 -5.12 10.62
N SER A 561 -2.78 -4.21 11.32
CA SER A 561 -2.60 -3.85 12.73
C SER A 561 -2.60 -5.03 13.71
N ARG A 562 -3.39 -6.09 13.49
CA ARG A 562 -3.41 -7.28 14.36
C ARG A 562 -2.11 -8.11 14.33
N ASN A 563 -1.28 -7.98 13.29
CA ASN A 563 0.02 -8.66 13.16
C ASN A 563 1.25 -7.75 13.34
N THR A 564 1.06 -6.45 13.58
CA THR A 564 2.19 -5.53 13.80
C THR A 564 2.97 -5.81 15.09
N ALA A 565 2.43 -6.61 16.02
CA ALA A 565 3.14 -7.04 17.23
C ALA A 565 4.33 -7.98 16.94
N THR A 566 4.33 -8.68 15.80
CA THR A 566 5.40 -9.62 15.42
C THR A 566 6.37 -9.05 14.38
N ARG A 567 6.05 -7.91 13.76
CA ARG A 567 6.84 -7.31 12.69
C ARG A 567 7.61 -6.10 13.22
N ILE A 568 8.91 -6.29 13.39
CA ILE A 568 9.78 -5.29 14.01
C ILE A 568 10.96 -5.03 13.10
N ARG A 569 10.69 -4.43 11.94
CA ARG A 569 11.74 -3.82 11.13
C ARG A 569 11.60 -2.32 11.26
N LEU A 570 12.64 -1.69 11.79
CA LEU A 570 12.72 -0.23 11.82
C LEU A 570 13.55 0.22 10.64
N GLU A 571 13.28 1.43 10.18
CA GLU A 571 14.07 2.07 9.14
C GLU A 571 14.48 3.46 9.57
N LEU A 572 15.64 3.88 9.07
CA LEU A 572 16.16 5.21 9.28
C LEU A 572 15.51 6.17 8.28
N ALA A 573 14.58 7.00 8.76
CA ALA A 573 13.91 8.01 7.96
C ALA A 573 14.82 9.22 7.69
N VAL A 574 15.60 9.64 8.68
CA VAL A 574 16.54 10.78 8.56
C VAL A 574 17.80 10.49 9.36
N TRP A 575 18.96 10.85 8.81
CA TRP A 575 20.25 10.95 9.52
C TRP A 575 20.90 12.27 9.18
N ARG A 576 21.02 13.17 10.16
CA ARG A 576 21.57 14.52 9.94
C ARG A 576 22.65 14.85 10.95
N GLU A 577 23.74 15.43 10.46
CA GLU A 577 24.82 15.99 11.27
C GLU A 577 24.47 17.41 11.75
N PHE A 578 24.85 17.73 12.99
CA PHE A 578 24.52 19.00 13.67
C PHE A 578 25.74 19.85 13.97
#